data_AF-A0A8T4NYV2-F1
#
_entry.id   AF-A0A8T4NYV2-F1
#
_cell.length_a   1.000
_cell.length_b   1.000
_cell.length_c   1.000
_cell.angle_alpha   90.00
_cell.angle_beta   90.00
_cell.angle_gamma   90.00
#
_symmetry.space_group_name_H-M   'P 1'
#
loop_
_entity.id
_entity.type
_entity.pdbx_description
1 polymer ?
#
loop_
_entity_poly.entity_id
_entity_poly.type
_entity_poly.pdbx_seq_one_letter_code
_entity_poly.pdbx_strand_id
1 'polypeptide(L)'
;MAKKAQVTNFVVLGVVIILIIVLVYFISGQRSTKSLLLQSNKVNKDVERLNAFFLDCIELVGEEAVYYVGQHGGYFDLSNNSIFGVPYYLFDGKISMPTRQDIENEISSY
;
A
#
# COMPACT_ATOMS: atom_id res chain seq x y z
N MET A 1 -61.85 -35.54 -16.58
CA MET A 1 -60.50 -35.46 -15.98
C MET A 1 -59.66 -34.29 -16.52
N ALA A 2 -60.25 -33.17 -16.96
CA ALA A 2 -59.50 -32.05 -17.57
C ALA A 2 -59.08 -30.94 -16.59
N LYS A 3 -59.75 -30.81 -15.44
CA LYS A 3 -59.50 -29.70 -14.49
C LYS A 3 -58.21 -29.85 -13.67
N LYS A 4 -57.69 -31.08 -13.49
CA LYS A 4 -56.45 -31.32 -12.72
C LYS A 4 -55.18 -30.91 -13.50
N ALA A 5 -55.16 -31.12 -14.81
CA ALA A 5 -54.02 -30.77 -15.67
C ALA A 5 -53.77 -29.25 -15.75
N GLN A 6 -54.85 -28.45 -15.72
CA GLN A 6 -54.74 -26.99 -15.76
C GLN A 6 -54.10 -26.44 -14.48
N VAL A 7 -54.38 -27.03 -13.32
CA VAL A 7 -53.79 -26.62 -12.04
C VAL A 7 -52.29 -26.92 -12.02
N THR A 8 -51.85 -28.04 -12.58
CA THR A 8 -50.42 -28.38 -12.70
C THR A 8 -49.66 -27.34 -13.53
N ASN A 9 -50.25 -26.82 -14.61
CA ASN A 9 -49.60 -25.78 -15.42
C ASN A 9 -49.40 -24.47 -14.66
N PHE A 10 -50.35 -24.07 -13.81
CA PHE A 10 -50.18 -22.88 -12.97
C PHE A 10 -49.07 -23.04 -11.93
N VAL A 11 -48.94 -24.23 -11.35
CA VAL A 11 -47.85 -24.54 -10.40
C VAL A 11 -46.48 -24.50 -11.09
N VAL A 12 -46.37 -25.11 -12.27
CA VAL A 12 -45.13 -25.08 -13.07
C VAL A 12 -44.76 -23.65 -13.46
N LEU A 13 -45.73 -22.84 -13.87
CA LEU A 13 -45.51 -21.43 -14.22
C LEU A 13 -44.96 -20.64 -13.02
N GLY A 14 -45.51 -20.86 -11.82
CA GLY A 14 -45.04 -20.20 -10.60
C GLY A 14 -43.59 -20.54 -10.26
N VAL A 15 -43.22 -21.83 -10.37
CA VAL A 15 -41.84 -22.28 -10.13
C VAL A 15 -40.87 -21.66 -11.14
N VAL A 16 -41.27 -21.59 -12.42
CA VAL A 16 -40.46 -20.96 -13.48
C VAL A 16 -40.22 -19.47 -13.19
N ILE A 17 -41.25 -18.74 -12.76
CA ILE A 17 -41.12 -17.32 -12.42
C ILE A 17 -40.16 -17.11 -11.24
N ILE A 18 -40.26 -17.94 -10.19
CA ILE A 18 -39.36 -17.87 -9.03
C ILE A 18 -37.91 -18.13 -9.46
N LEU A 19 -37.68 -19.14 -10.31
CA LEU A 19 -36.33 -19.43 -10.84
C LEU A 19 -35.76 -18.26 -11.62
N ILE A 20 -36.55 -17.60 -12.46
CA ILE A 20 -36.11 -16.42 -13.22
C ILE A 20 -35.72 -15.29 -12.26
N ILE A 21 -36.52 -15.02 -11.24
CA ILE A 21 -36.23 -13.98 -10.25
C ILE A 21 -34.91 -14.27 -9.53
N VAL A 22 -34.72 -15.49 -9.02
CA VAL A 22 -33.48 -15.91 -8.34
C VAL A 22 -32.27 -15.73 -9.27
N LEU A 23 -32.40 -16.12 -10.54
CA LEU A 23 -31.32 -16.05 -11.52
C LEU A 23 -30.96 -14.59 -11.87
N VAL A 24 -31.97 -13.71 -12.00
CA VAL A 24 -31.76 -12.27 -12.19
C VAL A 24 -31.07 -11.63 -10.98
N TYR A 25 -31.49 -11.96 -9.76
CA TYR A 25 -30.84 -11.46 -8.54
C TYR A 25 -29.40 -11.97 -8.40
N PHE A 26 -29.14 -13.23 -8.76
CA PHE A 26 -27.79 -13.80 -8.71
C PHE A 26 -26.84 -13.11 -9.69
N ILE A 27 -27.27 -12.89 -10.95
CA ILE A 27 -26.46 -12.18 -11.96
C ILE A 27 -26.29 -10.69 -11.60
N SER A 28 -27.33 -10.05 -11.07
CA SER A 28 -27.30 -8.63 -10.71
C SER A 28 -26.46 -8.36 -9.46
N GLY A 29 -26.52 -9.25 -8.46
CA GLY A 29 -25.71 -9.17 -7.24
C GLY A 29 -24.21 -9.25 -7.53
N GLN A 30 -23.80 -10.00 -8.55
CA GLN A 30 -22.40 -10.09 -8.98
C GLN A 30 -21.89 -8.82 -9.69
N ARG A 31 -22.79 -7.96 -10.21
CA ARG A 31 -22.41 -6.70 -10.87
C ARG A 31 -22.30 -5.53 -9.89
N SER A 32 -23.11 -5.49 -8.83
CA SER A 32 -23.11 -4.36 -7.87
C SER A 32 -21.87 -4.29 -6.98
N THR A 33 -21.21 -5.42 -6.68
CA THR A 33 -19.93 -5.40 -5.94
C THR A 33 -18.79 -4.82 -6.77
N LYS A 34 -18.87 -4.86 -8.11
CA LYS A 34 -17.85 -4.29 -8.98
C LYS A 34 -18.03 -2.78 -9.20
N SER A 35 -19.26 -2.26 -9.14
CA SER A 35 -19.53 -0.82 -9.29
C SER A 35 -19.34 -0.01 -8.01
N LEU A 36 -19.53 -0.60 -6.83
CA LEU A 36 -19.28 0.09 -5.55
C LEU A 36 -17.79 0.35 -5.29
N LEU A 37 -16.89 -0.48 -5.83
CA LEU A 37 -15.44 -0.23 -5.78
C LEU A 37 -14.96 0.78 -6.84
N LEU A 38 -15.68 0.91 -7.96
CA LEU A 38 -15.35 1.86 -9.03
C LEU A 38 -15.86 3.29 -8.78
N GLN A 39 -16.84 3.46 -7.89
CA GLN A 39 -17.38 4.78 -7.55
C GLN A 39 -16.65 5.47 -6.39
N SER A 40 -15.76 4.77 -5.67
CA SER A 40 -15.02 5.34 -4.53
C SER A 40 -13.78 6.14 -4.94
N ASN A 41 -13.28 6.04 -6.17
CA ASN A 41 -12.05 6.72 -6.58
C ASN A 41 -12.23 7.39 -7.95
N LYS A 42 -13.03 8.45 -8.01
CA LYS A 42 -12.65 9.59 -8.87
C LYS A 42 -11.58 10.38 -8.13
N VAL A 43 -10.46 9.73 -7.81
CA VAL A 43 -9.24 10.47 -7.50
C VAL A 43 -8.94 11.25 -8.77
N ASN A 44 -8.84 12.57 -8.66
CA ASN A 44 -8.50 13.41 -9.81
C ASN A 44 -7.22 12.84 -10.44
N LYS A 45 -7.16 12.68 -11.77
CA LYS A 45 -5.99 12.12 -12.47
C LYS A 45 -4.70 12.87 -12.12
N ASP A 46 -4.82 14.15 -11.75
CA ASP A 46 -3.71 14.96 -11.25
C ASP A 46 -3.20 14.46 -9.89
N VAL A 47 -4.09 14.06 -8.98
CA VAL A 47 -3.75 13.50 -7.66
C VAL A 47 -3.11 12.13 -7.80
N GLU A 48 -3.57 11.31 -8.74
CA GLU A 48 -2.97 10.00 -9.03
C GLU A 48 -1.53 10.15 -9.54
N ARG A 49 -1.29 11.11 -10.44
CA ARG A 49 0.06 11.41 -10.94
C ARG A 49 0.98 11.98 -9.85
N LEU A 50 0.46 12.86 -8.99
CA LEU A 50 1.19 13.37 -7.83
C LEU A 50 1.57 12.25 -6.87
N ASN A 51 0.64 11.32 -6.60
CA ASN A 51 0.91 10.20 -5.70
C ASN A 51 2.01 9.27 -6.24
N ALA A 52 1.98 8.98 -7.55
CA ALA A 52 3.06 8.21 -8.19
C ALA A 52 4.42 8.89 -8.03
N PHE A 53 4.49 10.21 -8.28
CA PHE A 53 5.73 10.97 -8.09
C PHE A 53 6.23 10.95 -6.64
N PHE A 54 5.33 11.09 -5.65
CA PHE A 54 5.72 11.00 -4.24
C PHE A 54 6.22 9.60 -3.86
N LEU A 55 5.56 8.55 -4.35
CA LEU A 55 5.98 7.17 -4.09
C LEU A 55 7.36 6.89 -4.69
N ASP A 56 7.60 7.31 -5.94
CA ASP A 56 8.91 7.15 -6.59
C ASP A 56 10.01 7.93 -5.84
N CYS A 57 9.70 9.12 -5.34
CA CYS A 57 10.63 9.93 -4.54
C CYS A 57 10.94 9.27 -3.19
N ILE A 58 9.92 8.76 -2.50
CA ILE A 58 10.09 8.05 -1.22
C ILE A 58 10.91 6.77 -1.41
N GLU A 59 10.68 6.03 -2.50
CA GLU A 59 11.44 4.82 -2.81
C GLU A 59 12.90 5.15 -3.08
N LEU A 60 13.18 6.14 -3.94
CA LEU A 60 14.55 6.56 -4.27
C LEU A 60 15.30 7.09 -3.05
N VAL A 61 14.72 8.07 -2.34
CA VAL A 61 15.34 8.70 -1.17
C VAL A 61 15.46 7.70 -0.02
N GLY A 62 14.47 6.81 0.14
CA GLY A 62 14.49 5.77 1.15
C GLY A 62 15.62 4.76 0.93
N GLU A 63 15.80 4.31 -0.31
CA GLU A 63 16.92 3.41 -0.67
C GLU A 63 18.26 4.10 -0.42
N GLU A 64 18.45 5.31 -0.94
CA GLU A 64 19.69 6.09 -0.74
C GLU A 64 19.98 6.35 0.74
N ALA A 65 18.96 6.70 1.53
CA ALA A 65 19.09 6.94 2.97
C ALA A 65 19.52 5.68 3.73
N VAL A 66 18.96 4.52 3.39
CA VAL A 66 19.35 3.24 4.02
C VAL A 66 20.80 2.91 3.72
N TYR A 67 21.25 3.05 2.47
CA TYR A 67 22.65 2.85 2.11
C TYR A 67 23.58 3.87 2.78
N TYR A 68 23.17 5.14 2.81
CA TYR A 68 23.94 6.22 3.43
C TYR A 68 24.14 5.97 4.93
N VAL A 69 23.05 5.77 5.67
CA VAL A 69 23.08 5.49 7.12
C VAL A 69 23.82 4.18 7.41
N GLY A 70 23.64 3.14 6.58
CA GLY A 70 24.32 1.87 6.73
C GLY A 70 25.84 1.98 6.55
N GLN A 71 26.31 2.73 5.55
CA GLN A 71 27.74 2.98 5.32
C GLN A 71 28.37 3.82 6.45
N HIS A 72 27.60 4.73 7.04
CA HIS A 72 28.06 5.60 8.12
C HIS A 72 27.87 5.01 9.52
N GLY A 73 27.40 3.75 9.63
CA GLY A 73 27.20 3.07 10.91
C GLY A 73 26.10 3.68 11.79
N GLY A 74 25.19 4.47 11.20
CA GLY A 74 24.16 5.21 11.90
C GLY A 74 24.10 6.67 11.48
N TYR A 75 23.37 7.46 12.26
CA TYR A 75 23.42 8.92 12.16
C TYR A 75 24.78 9.37 12.73
N PHE A 76 25.61 9.97 11.87
CA PHE A 76 26.92 10.48 12.25
C PHE A 76 27.24 11.69 11.39
N ASP A 77 27.46 12.84 12.03
CA ASP A 77 28.01 14.00 11.32
C ASP A 77 29.45 13.70 10.90
N LEU A 78 29.73 13.82 9.60
CA LEU A 78 31.00 13.41 9.00
C LEU A 78 32.13 14.26 9.59
N SER A 79 32.83 13.72 10.60
CA SER A 79 34.04 14.33 11.11
C SER A 79 35.10 14.46 9.99
N ASN A 80 36.07 15.38 10.16
CA ASN A 80 37.18 15.60 9.22
C ASN A 80 38.00 14.33 8.88
N ASN A 81 37.84 13.24 9.64
CA ASN A 81 38.52 11.96 9.43
C ASN A 81 37.60 10.95 8.73
N SER A 82 37.06 11.31 7.56
CA SER A 82 36.34 10.39 6.67
C SER A 82 37.15 10.14 5.40
N ILE A 83 37.13 8.90 4.89
CA ILE A 83 37.68 8.57 3.58
C ILE A 83 36.51 8.11 2.72
N PHE A 84 36.34 8.73 1.55
CA PHE A 84 35.19 8.51 0.66
C PHE A 84 33.83 8.76 1.31
N GLY A 85 33.76 9.65 2.30
CA GLY A 85 32.52 9.89 3.04
C GLY A 85 32.14 8.72 3.96
N VAL A 86 33.07 7.85 4.33
CA VAL A 86 32.84 6.82 5.36
C VAL A 86 33.64 7.20 6.61
N PRO A 87 33.01 7.32 7.79
CA PRO A 87 33.71 7.69 9.02
C PRO A 87 34.58 6.55 9.56
N TYR A 88 35.78 6.87 10.03
CA TYR A 88 36.64 5.92 10.74
C TYR A 88 36.47 6.05 12.25
N TYR A 89 36.01 4.98 12.90
CA TYR A 89 35.87 4.95 14.35
C TYR A 89 37.18 4.67 15.11
N LEU A 90 38.25 4.33 14.38
CA LEU A 90 39.58 4.14 14.92
C LEU A 90 40.60 4.72 13.95
N PHE A 91 41.31 5.75 14.38
CA PHE A 91 42.37 6.40 13.60
C PHE A 91 43.57 6.70 14.50
N ASP A 92 44.76 6.25 14.09
CA ASP A 92 46.01 6.47 14.84
C ASP A 92 45.94 6.05 16.32
N GLY A 93 45.29 4.90 16.58
CA GLY A 93 45.08 4.37 17.94
C GLY A 93 44.06 5.14 18.79
N LYS A 94 43.44 6.21 18.26
CA LYS A 94 42.37 6.96 18.93
C LYS A 94 41.01 6.48 18.45
N ILE A 95 40.14 6.19 19.41
CA ILE A 95 38.74 5.87 19.14
C ILE A 95 38.01 7.18 18.86
N SER A 96 37.42 7.28 17.68
CA SER A 96 36.60 8.42 17.22
C SER A 96 35.12 8.06 17.12
N MET A 97 34.73 6.93 17.74
CA MET A 97 33.33 6.51 17.81
C MET A 97 32.53 7.48 18.70
N PRO A 98 31.37 7.97 18.23
CA PRO A 98 30.52 8.83 19.03
C PRO A 98 30.00 8.07 20.25
N THR A 99 29.82 8.77 21.37
CA THR A 99 29.19 8.16 22.54
C THR A 99 27.68 8.08 22.33
N ARG A 100 27.00 7.26 23.14
CA ARG A 100 25.52 7.20 23.11
C ARG A 100 24.88 8.58 23.30
N GLN A 101 25.46 9.42 24.15
CA GLN A 101 24.95 10.76 24.43
C GLN A 101 25.09 11.68 23.20
N ASP A 102 26.20 11.57 22.47
CA ASP A 102 26.42 12.35 21.25
C ASP A 102 25.38 11.98 20.18
N ILE A 103 25.12 10.67 20.01
CA ILE A 103 24.09 10.15 19.10
C ILE A 103 22.69 10.65 19.52
N GLU A 104 22.34 10.60 20.80
CA GLU A 104 21.05 11.08 21.31
C GLU A 104 20.85 12.58 21.05
N ASN A 105 21.89 13.38 21.27
CA ASN A 105 21.86 14.82 21.02
C ASN A 105 21.72 15.14 19.52
N GLU A 106 22.46 14.42 18.68
CA GLU A 106 22.41 14.51 17.23
C GLU A 106 21.02 14.19 16.67
N ILE A 107 20.39 13.10 17.14
CA ILE A 107 19.02 12.73 16.74
C ILE A 107 18.00 13.78 17.21
N SER A 108 18.20 14.40 18.38
CA SER A 108 17.28 15.43 18.90
C SER A 108 17.25 16.74 18.10
N SER A 109 18.21 16.94 17.21
CA SER A 109 18.35 18.17 16.42
C SER A 109 17.53 18.18 15.12
N TYR A 110 16.89 17.07 14.78
CA TYR A 110 16.00 16.87 13.63
C TYR A 110 14.54 16.71 14.05
#